data_AF-A0A1I7IRG0-F1
#
_entry.id   AF-A0A1I7IRG0-F1
#
_cell.length_a   1.000
_cell.length_b   1.000
_cell.length_c   1.000
_cell.angle_alpha   90.00
_cell.angle_beta   90.00
_cell.angle_gamma   90.00
#
_symmetry.space_group_name_H-M   'P 1'
#
loop_
_entity.id
_entity.type
_entity.pdbx_description
1 polymer ?
#
loop_
_entity_poly.entity_id
_entity_poly.type
_entity_poly.pdbx_seq_one_letter_code
_entity_poly.pdbx_strand_id
1 'polypeptide(L)' 'MNVDNVDYKGYRIVASAEHDDTAGLWNGRYRIVDKEGIVVYESFAMPVDEESKALEAAHAEAKAWIDSDTAKLSGSPD' A
#
# COMPACT_ATOMS: atom_id res chain seq x y z
N MET A 1 -4.77 8.72 -13.49
CA MET A 1 -4.22 7.86 -12.42
C MET A 1 -3.61 8.78 -11.37
N ASN A 2 -4.31 8.99 -10.26
CA ASN A 2 -3.75 9.72 -9.13
C ASN A 2 -2.80 8.78 -8.39
N VAL A 3 -1.55 9.21 -8.22
CA VAL A 3 -0.56 8.51 -7.42
C VAL A 3 -0.30 9.34 -6.19
N ASP A 4 -0.59 8.78 -5.02
CA ASP A 4 -0.26 9.35 -3.72
C ASP A 4 1.02 8.69 -3.19
N ASN A 5 1.91 9.51 -2.63
CA ASN A 5 3.16 9.03 -2.06
C ASN A 5 3.27 9.54 -0.63
N VAL A 6 3.47 8.62 0.31
CA VAL A 6 3.63 8.97 1.72
C VAL A 6 4.79 8.17 2.34
N ASP A 7 5.67 8.86 3.05
CA ASP A 7 6.72 8.20 3.83
C ASP A 7 6.14 7.76 5.19
N TYR A 8 6.33 6.49 5.55
CA TYR A 8 5.81 5.87 6.76
C TYR A 8 6.84 4.91 7.38
N LYS A 9 7.26 5.19 8.62
CA LYS A 9 8.22 4.37 9.40
C LYS A 9 9.51 3.99 8.65
N GLY A 10 10.02 4.89 7.80
CA GLY A 10 11.25 4.67 7.03
C GLY A 10 11.05 3.98 5.67
N TYR A 11 9.81 3.59 5.35
CA TYR A 11 9.40 3.14 4.03
C TYR A 11 8.67 4.25 3.29
N ARG A 12 8.67 4.21 1.96
CA ARG A 12 7.80 5.02 1.11
C ARG A 12 6.67 4.17 0.56
N ILE A 13 5.45 4.56 0.87
CA ILE A 13 4.23 3.97 0.33
C ILE A 13 3.87 4.76 -0.93
N VAL A 14 3.72 4.06 -2.04
CA VAL A 14 3.20 4.59 -3.31
C VAL A 14 1.84 3.94 -3.53
N ALA A 15 0.76 4.70 -3.37
CA ALA A 15 -0.60 4.24 -3.56
C ALA A 15 -1.19 4.85 -4.84
N SER A 16 -1.99 4.08 -5.55
CA SER A 16 -2.67 4.53 -6.76
C SER A 16 -3.98 3.79 -6.91
N ALA A 17 -5.01 4.45 -7.44
CA ALA A 17 -6.26 3.80 -7.79
C ALA A 17 -6.35 3.61 -9.30
N GLU A 18 -6.76 2.42 -9.70
CA GLU A 18 -7.02 2.04 -11.08
C GLU A 18 -8.48 1.63 -11.21
N HIS A 19 -9.20 2.21 -12.17
CA HIS A 19 -10.57 1.81 -12.46
C HIS A 19 -10.56 0.56 -13.34
N ASP A 20 -11.23 -0.49 -12.89
CA ASP A 20 -11.47 -1.69 -13.68
C ASP A 20 -12.77 -1.52 -14.46
N ASP A 21 -12.65 -1.28 -15.77
CA ASP A 21 -13.79 -1.08 -16.66
C ASP A 21 -14.64 -2.36 -16.87
N THR A 22 -14.15 -3.53 -16.48
CA THR A 22 -14.88 -4.80 -16.61
C THR A 22 -15.83 -5.01 -15.44
N ALA A 23 -15.37 -4.72 -14.22
CA ALA A 23 -16.13 -4.84 -12.98
C ALA A 23 -16.87 -3.53 -12.62
N GLY A 24 -16.45 -2.39 -13.17
CA GLY A 24 -16.93 -1.07 -12.76
C GLY A 24 -16.50 -0.69 -11.33
N LEU A 25 -15.36 -1.23 -10.89
CA LEU A 25 -14.82 -1.06 -9.53
C LEU A 25 -13.43 -0.46 -9.57
N TRP A 26 -13.03 0.19 -8.50
CA TRP A 26 -11.73 0.79 -8.29
C TRP A 26 -10.83 -0.15 -7.49
N ASN A 27 -9.69 -0.50 -8.08
CA ASN A 27 -8.63 -1.27 -7.47
C ASN A 27 -7.59 -0.34 -6.85
N GLY A 28 -7.38 -0.43 -5.55
CA GLY A 28 -6.31 0.27 -4.86
C GLY A 28 -5.00 -0.50 -4.99
N ARG A 29 -4.03 -0.02 -5.77
CA ARG A 29 -2.68 -0.59 -5.81
C ARG A 29 -1.78 0.12 -4.82
N TYR A 30 -1.02 -0.63 -4.04
CA TYR A 30 0.01 -0.08 -3.16
C TYR A 30 1.35 -0.77 -3.38
N ARG A 31 2.40 0.03 -3.24
CA ARG A 31 3.79 -0.39 -3.34
C ARG A 31 4.55 0.18 -2.16
N ILE A 32 5.34 -0.67 -1.51
CA ILE A 32 6.15 -0.34 -0.36
C ILE A 32 7.60 -0.36 -0.81
N VAL A 33 8.25 0.77 -0.65
CA VAL A 33 9.64 1.00 -1.07
C VAL A 33 10.48 1.22 0.18
N ASP A 34 11.56 0.47 0.34
CA ASP A 34 12.50 0.67 1.43
C ASP A 34 13.33 1.95 1.23
N LYS A 35 14.04 2.41 2.27
CA LYS A 35 14.96 3.55 2.23
C LYS A 35 16.02 3.47 1.11
N GLU A 36 16.37 2.27 0.63
CA GLU A 36 17.28 2.08 -0.50
C GLU A 36 16.62 2.32 -1.87
N GLY A 37 15.32 2.65 -1.90
CA GLY A 37 14.55 2.86 -3.13
C GLY A 37 14.07 1.56 -3.79
N ILE A 38 14.20 0.43 -3.09
CA ILE A 38 13.82 -0.89 -3.59
C ILE A 38 12.37 -1.21 -3.21
N VAL A 39 11.59 -1.70 -4.17
CA VAL A 39 10.25 -2.21 -3.92
C VAL A 39 10.34 -3.54 -3.17
N VAL A 40 9.97 -3.53 -1.88
CA VAL A 40 9.99 -4.71 -1.03
C VAL A 40 8.67 -5.46 -1.05
N TYR A 41 7.58 -4.75 -1.34
CA TYR A 41 6.25 -5.33 -1.45
C TYR A 41 5.37 -4.54 -2.40
N GLU A 42 4.54 -5.25 -3.16
CA GLU A 42 3.54 -4.67 -4.03
C GLU A 42 2.32 -5.58 -4.05
N SER A 43 1.13 -5.01 -3.88
CA SER A 43 -0.13 -5.73 -3.97
C SER A 43 -1.30 -4.79 -4.25
N PHE A 44 -2.48 -5.37 -4.34
CA PHE A 44 -3.74 -4.66 -4.52
C PHE A 44 -4.61 -4.86 -3.28
N ALA A 45 -5.25 -3.78 -2.84
CA ALA A 45 -6.33 -3.79 -1.87
C ALA A 45 -7.61 -4.33 -2.52
N MET A 46 -8.61 -4.63 -1.70
CA MET A 46 -9.90 -5.09 -2.19
C MET A 46 -10.55 -4.04 -3.12
N PRO A 47 -11.17 -4.47 -4.23
CA PRO A 47 -11.89 -3.58 -5.12
C PRO A 47 -13.08 -2.92 -4.41
N VAL A 48 -13.30 -1.64 -4.67
CA VAL A 48 -14.38 -0.84 -4.08
C VAL A 48 -15.03 0.07 -5.12
N ASP A 49 -16.16 0.67 -4.77
CA ASP A 49 -17.00 1.43 -5.72
C ASP A 49 -16.48 2.85 -5.99
N GLU A 50 -15.53 3.34 -5.18
CA GLU A 50 -15.07 4.73 -5.19
C GLU A 50 -13.53 4.84 -5.24
N GLU A 51 -13.01 5.72 -6.11
CA GLU A 51 -11.57 5.97 -6.27
C GLU A 51 -10.89 6.32 -4.94
N SER A 52 -11.47 7.25 -4.19
CA SER A 52 -10.93 7.69 -2.90
C SER A 52 -10.83 6.55 -1.88
N LYS A 53 -11.85 5.69 -1.83
CA LYS A 53 -11.85 4.51 -0.94
C LYS A 53 -10.79 3.50 -1.36
N ALA A 54 -10.55 3.34 -2.67
CA ALA A 54 -9.52 2.45 -3.18
C ALA A 54 -8.12 2.93 -2.78
N LEU A 55 -7.87 4.25 -2.86
CA LEU A 55 -6.65 4.87 -2.35
C LEU A 55 -6.50 4.68 -0.84
N GLU A 56 -7.54 4.98 -0.05
CA GLU A 56 -7.48 4.81 1.40
C GLU A 56 -7.22 3.36 1.81
N ALA A 57 -7.87 2.40 1.14
CA ALA A 57 -7.65 0.97 1.36
C ALA A 57 -6.20 0.57 1.03
N ALA A 58 -5.66 1.04 -0.10
CA ALA A 58 -4.27 0.81 -0.49
C ALA A 58 -3.28 1.35 0.56
N HIS A 59 -3.52 2.55 1.10
CA HIS A 59 -2.69 3.09 2.19
C HIS A 59 -2.82 2.29 3.48
N ALA A 60 -4.03 1.87 3.85
CA ALA A 60 -4.27 1.11 5.08
C ALA A 60 -3.57 -0.25 5.03
N GLU A 61 -3.70 -0.98 3.93
CA GLU A 61 -3.04 -2.27 3.70
C GLU A 61 -1.50 -2.12 3.70
N ALA A 62 -0.98 -1.09 3.02
CA ALA A 62 0.45 -0.82 3.01
C ALA A 62 1.01 -0.53 4.41
N LYS A 63 0.30 0.29 5.19
CA LYS A 63 0.67 0.59 6.59
C LYS A 63 0.61 -0.67 7.43
N ALA A 64 -0.45 -1.47 7.32
CA ALA A 64 -0.58 -2.73 8.06
C ALA A 64 0.55 -3.71 7.76
N TRP A 65 0.99 -3.79 6.49
CA TRP A 65 2.15 -4.58 6.11
C TRP A 65 3.43 -4.05 6.78
N ILE A 66 3.68 -2.74 6.75
CA ILE A 66 4.85 -2.12 7.40
C ILE A 66 4.78 -2.30 8.91
N ASP A 67 3.62 -2.16 9.55
CA ASP A 67 3.43 -2.44 10.97
C ASP A 67 3.77 -3.90 11.30
N SER A 68 3.35 -4.85 10.47
CA SER A 68 3.70 -6.25 10.63
C SER A 68 5.19 -6.54 10.41
N ASP A 69 5.80 -5.93 9.40
CA ASP A 69 7.24 -6.03 9.10
C ASP A 69 8.09 -5.41 10.22
N THR A 70 7.75 -4.21 10.67
CA THR A 70 8.44 -3.55 11.79
C THR A 70 8.24 -4.30 13.11
N ALA A 71 7.11 -4.98 13.32
CA ALA A 71 6.94 -5.90 14.44
C ALA A 71 7.86 -7.13 14.32
N LYS A 72 8.09 -7.65 13.10
CA LYS A 72 9.06 -8.72 12.84
C LYS A 72 10.51 -8.27 13.00
N LEU A 73 10.82 -6.98 12.76
CA LEU A 73 12.15 -6.41 13.00
C LEU A 73 12.38 -6.04 14.48
N SER A 74 11.30 -5.76 15.22
CA SER A 74 11.33 -5.41 16.64
C SER A 74 11.35 -6.63 17.58
N GLY A 75 11.16 -7.85 17.07
CA GLY A 75 11.52 -9.10 17.75
C GLY A 75 12.72 -9.70 17.02
N SER A 76 13.85 -10.00 17.65
CA SER A 76 14.00 -10.93 18.78
C SER A 76 15.24 -10.56 19.63
N PRO A 77 15.35 -11.01 20.90
CA PRO A 77 15.74 -12.40 21.15
C PRO A 77 14.91 -13.14 22.21
N ASP A 78 14.81 -14.45 21.98
CA ASP A 78 14.44 -15.58 22.87
C ASP A 78 13.05 -15.62 23.56
#